data_AF-E9D9M4-F1
#
_entry.id   AF-E9D9M4-F1
#
_cell.length_a   1.000
_cell.length_b   1.000
_cell.length_c   1.000
_cell.angle_alpha   90.00
_cell.angle_beta   90.00
_cell.angle_gamma   90.00
#
_symmetry.space_group_name_H-M   'P 1'
#
loop_
_entity.id
_entity.type
_entity.pdbx_description
1 polymer ?
#
loop_
_entity_poly.entity_id
_entity_poly.type
_entity_poly.pdbx_seq_one_letter_code
_entity_poly.pdbx_strand_id
1 'polypeptide(L)'
;MMFLKSVLALAVASVATVQAAPVNEERAAPSPVPSSLSAVPAWQGRHAFTSKKIRALSTTSFLKGDRLTYASGYTDNDSPRYAGIWKKVSTTAWQATHGQSGAQFDKTFYKLRDQGYHPVVLNGYTVNGDDKYVSIWDKSKTGPWEARREMSQAGLQKVFNELKSKGYRMVHVSGYAVGKEARFAGIWEKRESVAWEVRIGLTSSQYQTKTEEMKAKGFRPVQVNGYAVNGKTYYAAIWEKDNSVAWQARHGLTSKRYQEEFDKLNKQGYTPIVVSGYPSGDAVRYAAIWEKK
;
A
#
# COMPACT_ATOMS: atom_id res chain seq x y z
N MET A 1 -70.19 -30.44 12.90
CA MET A 1 -69.68 -29.38 12.00
C MET A 1 -68.17 -29.28 12.19
N MET A 2 -67.42 -29.59 11.13
CA MET A 2 -65.97 -29.42 11.00
C MET A 2 -65.53 -28.01 11.40
N PHE A 3 -64.35 -27.86 12.00
CA PHE A 3 -63.33 -26.91 11.51
C PHE A 3 -61.93 -27.31 12.02
N LEU A 4 -60.95 -27.01 11.16
CA LEU A 4 -59.65 -27.63 10.97
C LEU A 4 -58.64 -27.41 12.12
N LYS A 5 -57.78 -28.43 12.31
CA LYS A 5 -56.46 -28.28 12.94
C LYS A 5 -55.54 -27.52 11.98
N SER A 6 -55.11 -26.32 12.34
CA SER A 6 -54.04 -25.61 11.62
C SER A 6 -52.69 -25.93 12.26
N VAL A 7 -51.88 -26.69 11.52
CA VAL A 7 -50.45 -26.91 11.75
C VAL A 7 -49.72 -25.66 11.26
N LEU A 8 -49.04 -24.93 12.16
CA LEU A 8 -48.16 -23.84 11.76
C LEU A 8 -46.81 -24.44 11.37
N ALA A 9 -46.61 -24.63 10.05
CA ALA A 9 -45.34 -25.05 9.48
C ALA A 9 -44.34 -23.88 9.51
N LEU A 10 -43.13 -24.17 10.00
CA LEU A 10 -41.97 -23.30 10.00
C LEU A 10 -41.58 -22.98 8.54
N ALA A 11 -41.77 -21.73 8.09
CA ALA A 11 -41.24 -21.27 6.82
C ALA A 11 -39.73 -20.99 6.98
N VAL A 12 -38.90 -21.97 6.58
CA VAL A 12 -37.47 -21.73 6.33
C VAL A 12 -37.38 -20.94 5.03
N ALA A 13 -37.15 -19.64 5.12
CA ALA A 13 -36.82 -18.81 3.97
C ALA A 13 -35.45 -19.26 3.43
N SER A 14 -35.46 -19.92 2.27
CA SER A 14 -34.28 -20.24 1.49
C SER A 14 -33.60 -18.92 1.10
N VAL A 15 -32.48 -18.59 1.75
CA VAL A 15 -31.60 -17.52 1.26
C VAL A 15 -30.98 -18.05 -0.03
N ALA A 16 -31.52 -17.59 -1.16
CA ALA A 16 -30.89 -17.78 -2.46
C ALA A 16 -29.52 -17.10 -2.39
N THR A 17 -28.46 -17.90 -2.29
CA THR A 17 -27.10 -17.46 -2.55
C THR A 17 -27.02 -17.01 -4.00
N VAL A 18 -27.11 -15.70 -4.23
CA VAL A 18 -26.70 -15.09 -5.50
C VAL A 18 -25.18 -15.21 -5.54
N GLN A 19 -24.71 -16.27 -6.21
CA GLN A 19 -23.33 -16.40 -6.60
C GLN A 19 -23.04 -15.31 -7.64
N ALA A 20 -22.37 -14.25 -7.21
CA ALA A 20 -21.94 -13.18 -8.11
C ALA A 20 -21.15 -13.78 -9.27
N ALA A 21 -21.57 -13.48 -10.49
CA ALA A 21 -20.93 -13.94 -11.71
C ALA A 21 -19.44 -13.53 -11.72
N PRO A 22 -18.54 -14.36 -12.29
CA PRO A 22 -17.13 -14.04 -12.36
C PRO A 22 -16.94 -12.75 -13.17
N VAL A 23 -16.48 -11.69 -12.51
CA VAL A 23 -16.09 -10.45 -13.17
C VAL A 23 -14.83 -10.74 -13.98
N ASN A 24 -14.90 -10.49 -15.29
CA ASN A 24 -13.82 -10.75 -16.23
C ASN A 24 -12.64 -9.82 -15.89
N GLU A 25 -11.60 -10.36 -15.25
CA GLU A 25 -10.46 -9.61 -14.65
C GLU A 25 -9.44 -9.05 -15.67
N GLU A 26 -9.76 -9.07 -16.97
CA GLU A 26 -8.79 -8.87 -18.06
C GLU A 26 -8.65 -7.42 -18.53
N ARG A 27 -8.34 -6.50 -17.62
CA ARG A 27 -7.75 -5.20 -18.02
C ARG A 27 -6.58 -4.83 -17.10
N ALA A 28 -5.52 -4.37 -17.76
CA ALA A 28 -4.10 -4.33 -17.36
C ALA A 28 -3.43 -5.71 -17.27
N ALA A 29 -2.66 -6.08 -18.31
CA ALA A 29 -1.78 -7.24 -18.25
C ALA A 29 -0.75 -7.05 -17.12
N PRO A 30 -0.49 -8.06 -16.29
CA PRO A 30 0.60 -8.00 -15.31
C PRO A 30 1.93 -7.81 -16.05
N SER A 31 2.93 -7.20 -15.40
CA SER A 31 4.27 -7.10 -15.99
C SER A 31 4.75 -8.49 -16.46
N PRO A 32 5.25 -8.63 -17.71
CA PRO A 32 5.78 -9.90 -18.19
C PRO A 32 6.98 -10.35 -17.32
N VAL A 33 7.20 -11.67 -17.25
CA VAL A 33 8.44 -12.22 -16.68
C VAL A 33 9.55 -11.90 -17.69
N PRO A 34 10.63 -11.20 -17.32
CA PRO A 34 11.72 -10.97 -18.26
C PRO A 34 12.31 -12.32 -18.71
N SER A 35 12.34 -12.52 -20.02
CA SER A 35 13.02 -13.63 -20.69
C SER A 35 14.49 -13.28 -20.91
N SER A 36 15.36 -14.25 -20.62
CA SER A 36 16.84 -14.28 -20.76
C SER A 36 17.69 -13.80 -19.57
N LEU A 37 18.69 -14.65 -19.27
CA LEU A 37 19.64 -14.65 -18.17
C LEU A 37 20.61 -13.46 -18.24
N SER A 38 20.19 -12.30 -17.76
CA SER A 38 21.11 -11.37 -17.09
C SER A 38 21.04 -11.65 -15.59
N ALA A 39 22.15 -11.51 -14.86
CA ALA A 39 22.26 -11.84 -13.44
C ALA A 39 20.98 -11.42 -12.68
N VAL A 40 20.28 -12.38 -12.05
CA VAL A 40 18.99 -12.14 -11.42
C VAL A 40 19.14 -10.94 -10.47
N PRO A 41 18.47 -9.81 -10.74
CA PRO A 41 18.71 -8.58 -10.00
C PRO A 41 18.52 -8.82 -8.50
N ALA A 42 19.26 -8.09 -7.67
CA ALA A 42 19.16 -8.17 -6.20
C ALA A 42 17.78 -7.74 -5.66
N TRP A 43 16.85 -7.39 -6.54
CA TRP A 43 15.50 -6.95 -6.23
C TRP A 43 14.57 -7.16 -7.43
N GLN A 44 13.26 -7.13 -7.19
CA GLN A 44 12.22 -7.14 -8.22
C GLN A 44 11.07 -6.22 -7.82
N GLY A 45 10.59 -5.37 -8.74
CA GLY A 45 9.38 -4.58 -8.55
C GLY A 45 8.34 -4.98 -9.60
N ARG A 46 7.10 -5.18 -9.17
CA ARG A 46 6.01 -5.61 -10.06
C ARG A 46 4.68 -4.98 -9.62
N HIS A 47 3.75 -4.80 -10.56
CA HIS A 47 2.47 -4.14 -10.33
C HIS A 47 1.32 -4.81 -11.08
N ALA A 48 0.10 -4.33 -10.84
CA ALA A 48 -1.15 -4.82 -11.45
C ALA A 48 -1.46 -6.30 -11.16
N PHE A 49 -1.07 -6.81 -10.00
CA PHE A 49 -1.42 -8.18 -9.62
C PHE A 49 -2.85 -8.31 -9.13
N THR A 50 -3.48 -9.43 -9.48
CA THR A 50 -4.69 -9.90 -8.79
C THR A 50 -4.32 -10.60 -7.48
N SER A 51 -5.29 -10.83 -6.59
CA SER A 51 -5.09 -11.56 -5.33
C SER A 51 -4.46 -12.95 -5.55
N LYS A 52 -4.87 -13.64 -6.63
CA LYS A 52 -4.29 -14.94 -7.01
C LYS A 52 -2.81 -14.81 -7.38
N LYS A 53 -2.44 -13.81 -8.19
CA LYS A 53 -1.07 -13.62 -8.67
C LYS A 53 -0.11 -13.22 -7.54
N ILE A 54 -0.50 -12.29 -6.65
CA ILE A 54 0.39 -11.89 -5.53
C ILE A 54 0.60 -13.03 -4.54
N ARG A 55 -0.43 -13.84 -4.27
CA ARG A 55 -0.31 -15.04 -3.44
C ARG A 55 0.61 -16.08 -4.09
N ALA A 56 0.41 -16.36 -5.38
CA ALA A 56 1.26 -17.29 -6.11
C ALA A 56 2.73 -16.86 -6.05
N LEU A 57 3.03 -15.58 -6.33
CA LEU A 57 4.39 -15.03 -6.28
C LEU A 57 5.05 -15.15 -4.91
N SER A 58 4.31 -14.98 -3.82
CA SER A 58 4.85 -15.20 -2.47
C SER A 58 5.24 -16.65 -2.17
N THR A 59 4.83 -17.59 -3.01
CA THR A 59 5.08 -19.03 -2.85
C THR A 59 5.97 -19.65 -3.94
N THR A 60 6.34 -18.90 -4.98
CA THR A 60 7.20 -19.43 -6.05
C THR A 60 8.66 -19.56 -5.60
N SER A 61 9.35 -20.58 -6.12
CA SER A 61 10.79 -20.79 -5.88
C SER A 61 11.65 -19.58 -6.29
N PHE A 62 11.21 -18.83 -7.30
CA PHE A 62 11.91 -17.66 -7.84
C PHE A 62 12.00 -16.47 -6.87
N LEU A 63 11.05 -16.34 -5.93
CA LEU A 63 11.06 -15.32 -4.86
C LEU A 63 11.27 -15.96 -3.47
N LYS A 64 11.50 -17.28 -3.41
CA LYS A 64 11.69 -18.01 -2.16
C LYS A 64 13.00 -17.57 -1.51
N GLY A 65 12.89 -16.76 -0.46
CA GLY A 65 14.02 -16.13 0.22
C GLY A 65 14.14 -14.62 0.01
N ASP A 66 13.38 -14.04 -0.94
CA ASP A 66 13.31 -12.59 -1.13
C ASP A 66 12.38 -11.95 -0.09
N ARG A 67 12.79 -10.80 0.46
CA ARG A 67 11.98 -9.98 1.37
C ARG A 67 11.04 -9.10 0.57
N LEU A 68 9.72 -9.21 0.79
CA LEU A 68 8.80 -8.15 0.38
C LEU A 68 9.04 -6.93 1.27
N THR A 69 9.52 -5.83 0.67
CA THR A 69 9.95 -4.60 1.36
C THR A 69 8.97 -3.44 1.22
N TYR A 70 8.13 -3.47 0.18
CA TYR A 70 7.04 -2.51 0.01
C TYR A 70 5.88 -3.19 -0.68
N ALA A 71 4.65 -2.79 -0.33
CA ALA A 71 3.45 -3.27 -1.01
C ALA A 71 2.36 -2.18 -1.01
N SER A 72 1.59 -2.15 -2.09
CA SER A 72 0.43 -1.28 -2.27
C SER A 72 -0.73 -2.12 -2.76
N GLY A 73 -1.87 -2.01 -2.09
CA GLY A 73 -3.18 -2.40 -2.58
C GLY A 73 -3.87 -1.17 -3.19
N TYR A 74 -4.61 -1.39 -4.26
CA TYR A 74 -5.41 -0.37 -4.92
C TYR A 74 -6.52 -1.02 -5.72
N THR A 75 -7.36 -0.21 -6.32
CA THR A 75 -8.57 -0.68 -6.99
C THR A 75 -8.54 -0.28 -8.44
N ASP A 76 -8.89 -1.25 -9.28
CA ASP A 76 -9.07 -1.10 -10.70
C ASP A 76 -10.47 -1.62 -11.03
N ASN A 77 -11.40 -0.71 -11.30
CA ASN A 77 -12.80 -1.02 -11.54
C ASN A 77 -13.40 -1.99 -10.49
N ASP A 78 -13.37 -1.57 -9.22
CA ASP A 78 -13.80 -2.36 -8.05
C ASP A 78 -13.13 -3.73 -7.87
N SER A 79 -12.09 -4.02 -8.62
CA SER A 79 -11.28 -5.21 -8.44
C SER A 79 -9.99 -4.88 -7.70
N PRO A 80 -9.63 -5.64 -6.64
CA PRO A 80 -8.38 -5.41 -5.95
C PRO A 80 -7.19 -5.69 -6.89
N ARG A 81 -6.21 -4.80 -6.83
CA ARG A 81 -4.92 -4.91 -7.49
C ARG A 81 -3.79 -4.63 -6.50
N TYR A 82 -2.61 -5.18 -6.80
CA TYR A 82 -1.45 -5.04 -5.94
C TYR A 82 -0.18 -4.72 -6.72
N ALA A 83 0.68 -3.93 -6.08
CA ALA A 83 2.07 -3.71 -6.47
C ALA A 83 2.99 -4.04 -5.30
N GLY A 84 4.21 -4.49 -5.59
CA GLY A 84 5.17 -4.89 -4.56
C GLY A 84 6.62 -4.75 -5.02
N ILE A 85 7.51 -4.63 -4.04
CA ILE A 85 8.97 -4.58 -4.22
C ILE A 85 9.59 -5.65 -3.33
N TRP A 86 10.27 -6.60 -3.96
CA TRP A 86 11.04 -7.67 -3.33
C TRP A 86 12.53 -7.37 -3.39
N LYS A 87 13.28 -7.69 -2.34
CA LYS A 87 14.74 -7.54 -2.28
C LYS A 87 15.38 -8.82 -1.74
N LYS A 88 16.52 -9.21 -2.32
CA LYS A 88 17.40 -10.28 -1.84
C LYS A 88 18.22 -9.78 -0.66
N VAL A 89 17.59 -9.74 0.51
CA VAL A 89 18.24 -9.32 1.76
C VAL A 89 17.98 -10.34 2.84
N SER A 90 19.04 -10.69 3.59
CA SER A 90 18.85 -11.42 4.86
C SER A 90 18.11 -10.51 5.82
N THR A 91 17.01 -11.00 6.37
CA THR A 91 16.18 -10.24 7.31
C THR A 91 15.72 -11.14 8.43
N THR A 92 15.28 -10.50 9.51
CA THR A 92 14.47 -11.10 10.56
C THR A 92 13.22 -11.77 9.99
N ALA A 93 12.61 -12.64 10.81
CA ALA A 93 11.34 -13.25 10.45
C ALA A 93 10.31 -12.16 10.08
N TRP A 94 9.54 -12.41 9.03
CA TRP A 94 8.59 -11.42 8.52
C TRP A 94 7.31 -12.07 8.04
N GLN A 95 6.24 -11.28 7.97
CA GLN A 95 4.94 -11.69 7.44
C GLN A 95 4.34 -10.58 6.58
N ALA A 96 3.44 -10.93 5.66
CA ALA A 96 2.67 -9.96 4.90
C ALA A 96 1.24 -10.45 4.68
N THR A 97 0.28 -9.52 4.66
CA THR A 97 -1.12 -9.79 4.36
C THR A 97 -1.63 -8.86 3.28
N HIS A 98 -2.68 -9.27 2.57
CA HIS A 98 -3.33 -8.51 1.51
C HIS A 98 -4.82 -8.82 1.49
N GLY A 99 -5.64 -7.87 1.06
CA GLY A 99 -7.09 -8.06 0.90
C GLY A 99 -7.87 -8.22 2.20
N GLN A 100 -7.27 -7.89 3.35
CA GLN A 100 -7.96 -8.03 4.64
C GLN A 100 -8.99 -6.93 4.81
N SER A 101 -10.20 -7.26 5.28
CA SER A 101 -11.12 -6.25 5.82
C SER A 101 -10.56 -5.61 7.09
N GLY A 102 -11.12 -4.49 7.53
CA GLY A 102 -10.73 -3.86 8.80
C GLY A 102 -10.75 -4.83 9.99
N ALA A 103 -11.81 -5.64 10.13
CA ALA A 103 -11.91 -6.62 11.21
C ALA A 103 -10.87 -7.76 11.11
N GLN A 104 -10.53 -8.20 9.90
CA GLN A 104 -9.48 -9.19 9.69
C GLN A 104 -8.09 -8.62 9.97
N PHE A 105 -7.87 -7.36 9.58
CA PHE A 105 -6.65 -6.65 9.87
C PHE A 105 -6.49 -6.46 11.38
N ASP A 106 -7.51 -6.06 12.13
CA ASP A 106 -7.41 -5.87 13.58
C ASP A 106 -7.02 -7.17 14.31
N LYS A 107 -7.63 -8.30 13.92
CA LYS A 107 -7.23 -9.62 14.46
C LYS A 107 -5.77 -9.95 14.15
N THR A 108 -5.33 -9.63 12.93
CA THR A 108 -3.94 -9.82 12.50
C THR A 108 -2.99 -8.90 13.27
N PHE A 109 -3.39 -7.65 13.48
CA PHE A 109 -2.62 -6.63 14.17
C PHE A 109 -2.28 -7.07 15.59
N TYR A 110 -3.31 -7.44 16.37
CA TYR A 110 -3.09 -7.88 17.75
C TYR A 110 -2.30 -9.18 17.81
N LYS A 111 -2.62 -10.16 16.95
CA LYS A 111 -1.87 -11.42 16.88
C LYS A 111 -0.38 -11.19 16.60
N LEU A 112 -0.03 -10.40 15.59
CA LEU A 112 1.35 -10.19 15.18
C LEU A 112 2.12 -9.32 16.17
N ARG A 113 1.48 -8.28 16.72
CA ARG A 113 2.04 -7.49 17.82
C ARG A 113 2.40 -8.38 19.01
N ASP A 114 1.48 -9.23 19.45
CA ASP A 114 1.69 -10.10 20.62
C ASP A 114 2.76 -11.19 20.35
N GLN A 115 3.02 -11.51 19.08
CA GLN A 115 4.13 -12.36 18.64
C GLN A 115 5.47 -11.62 18.48
N GLY A 116 5.52 -10.32 18.82
CA GLY A 116 6.71 -9.48 18.74
C GLY A 116 7.03 -8.93 17.34
N TYR A 117 6.07 -8.97 16.41
CA TYR A 117 6.21 -8.28 15.13
C TYR A 117 5.75 -6.81 15.25
N HIS A 118 6.32 -5.95 14.42
CA HIS A 118 5.85 -4.58 14.22
C HIS A 118 5.52 -4.35 12.73
N PRO A 119 4.55 -3.49 12.42
CA PRO A 119 4.20 -3.20 11.04
C PRO A 119 5.25 -2.26 10.43
N VAL A 120 5.64 -2.54 9.18
CA VAL A 120 6.53 -1.68 8.37
C VAL A 120 5.82 -1.14 7.12
N VAL A 121 4.71 -1.77 6.72
CA VAL A 121 3.78 -1.24 5.72
C VAL A 121 2.36 -1.44 6.22
N LEU A 122 1.54 -0.39 6.10
CA LEU A 122 0.11 -0.40 6.35
C LEU A 122 -0.57 0.46 5.30
N ASN A 123 -1.05 -0.18 4.23
CA ASN A 123 -1.67 0.48 3.10
C ASN A 123 -3.15 0.11 3.01
N GLY A 124 -4.00 1.13 3.09
CA GLY A 124 -5.45 1.01 2.93
C GLY A 124 -5.88 1.31 1.50
N TYR A 125 -6.94 0.66 1.03
CA TYR A 125 -7.58 0.88 -0.26
C TYR A 125 -9.05 0.43 -0.22
N THR A 126 -9.82 0.75 -1.25
CA THR A 126 -11.30 0.63 -1.23
C THR A 126 -11.81 -0.30 -2.31
N VAL A 127 -12.53 -1.35 -1.95
CA VAL A 127 -13.11 -2.29 -2.92
C VAL A 127 -14.61 -2.36 -2.68
N ASN A 128 -15.43 -1.97 -3.67
CA ASN A 128 -16.90 -1.95 -3.53
C ASN A 128 -17.37 -1.15 -2.30
N GLY A 129 -16.71 -0.03 -2.00
CA GLY A 129 -17.03 0.82 -0.83
C GLY A 129 -16.45 0.36 0.51
N ASP A 130 -15.96 -0.88 0.61
CA ASP A 130 -15.32 -1.41 1.82
C ASP A 130 -13.83 -1.10 1.86
N ASP A 131 -13.32 -0.77 3.04
CA ASP A 131 -11.88 -0.68 3.29
C ASP A 131 -11.21 -2.07 3.28
N LYS A 132 -10.07 -2.14 2.62
CA LYS A 132 -9.18 -3.30 2.57
C LYS A 132 -7.75 -2.87 2.88
N TYR A 133 -6.96 -3.82 3.40
CA TYR A 133 -5.59 -3.56 3.82
C TYR A 133 -4.58 -4.53 3.22
N VAL A 134 -3.44 -3.94 2.84
CA VAL A 134 -2.17 -4.63 2.65
C VAL A 134 -1.25 -4.25 3.79
N SER A 135 -0.58 -5.23 4.38
CA SER A 135 0.39 -4.97 5.45
C SER A 135 1.63 -5.84 5.36
N ILE A 136 2.76 -5.31 5.80
CA ILE A 136 4.02 -6.03 5.96
C ILE A 136 4.46 -5.86 7.41
N TRP A 137 4.91 -6.95 8.01
CA TRP A 137 5.30 -7.07 9.40
C TRP A 137 6.73 -7.60 9.50
N ASP A 138 7.50 -7.08 10.44
CA ASP A 138 8.89 -7.44 10.68
C ASP A 138 9.10 -7.80 12.15
N LYS A 139 9.94 -8.81 12.43
CA LYS A 139 10.29 -9.25 13.79
C LYS A 139 11.66 -8.76 14.26
N SER A 140 12.25 -7.79 13.56
CA SER A 140 13.48 -7.12 13.97
C SER A 140 13.26 -6.37 15.28
N LYS A 141 14.36 -6.17 16.01
CA LYS A 141 14.36 -5.30 17.17
C LYS A 141 14.04 -3.89 16.70
N THR A 142 13.05 -3.27 17.32
CA THR A 142 12.63 -1.89 17.05
C THR A 142 12.40 -1.16 18.36
N GLY A 143 12.46 0.17 18.31
CA GLY A 143 12.03 1.01 19.41
C GLY A 143 10.50 0.99 19.58
N PRO A 144 9.96 1.81 20.50
CA PRO A 144 8.52 2.00 20.60
C PRO A 144 7.92 2.41 19.26
N TRP A 145 6.80 1.81 18.89
CA TRP A 145 6.09 2.09 17.65
C TRP A 145 4.59 2.20 17.91
N GLU A 146 3.91 2.89 17.00
CA GLU A 146 2.46 3.11 17.02
C GLU A 146 1.95 2.96 15.59
N ALA A 147 0.78 2.34 15.41
CA ALA A 147 0.13 2.25 14.11
C ALA A 147 -1.38 2.37 14.26
N ARG A 148 -2.00 3.15 13.37
CA ARG A 148 -3.43 3.47 13.39
C ARG A 148 -4.01 3.42 11.99
N ARG A 149 -5.28 3.06 11.88
CA ARG A 149 -6.08 3.06 10.64
C ARG A 149 -7.40 3.80 10.85
N GLU A 150 -8.16 3.99 9.78
CA GLU A 150 -9.51 4.60 9.82
C GLU A 150 -9.55 6.00 10.42
N MET A 151 -8.45 6.75 10.34
CA MET A 151 -8.43 8.12 10.83
C MET A 151 -9.08 9.06 9.82
N SER A 152 -9.95 9.96 10.27
CA SER A 152 -10.31 11.15 9.51
C SER A 152 -9.10 12.08 9.38
N GLN A 153 -9.16 13.09 8.51
CA GLN A 153 -8.08 14.08 8.39
C GLN A 153 -7.80 14.80 9.73
N ALA A 154 -8.86 15.19 10.45
CA ALA A 154 -8.73 15.81 11.77
C ALA A 154 -8.16 14.83 12.80
N GLY A 155 -8.61 13.57 12.78
CA GLY A 155 -8.08 12.52 13.65
C GLY A 155 -6.61 12.25 13.40
N LEU A 156 -6.19 12.19 12.14
CA LEU A 156 -4.79 12.03 11.75
C LEU A 156 -3.95 13.20 12.24
N GLN A 157 -4.40 14.45 12.06
CA GLN A 157 -3.68 15.63 12.52
C GLN A 157 -3.50 15.63 14.04
N LYS A 158 -4.54 15.23 14.78
CA LYS A 158 -4.48 15.08 16.25
C LYS A 158 -3.43 14.04 16.66
N VAL A 159 -3.51 12.83 16.11
CA VAL A 159 -2.57 11.73 16.38
C VAL A 159 -1.14 12.13 15.99
N PHE A 160 -0.97 12.79 14.85
CA PHE A 160 0.34 13.26 14.40
C PHE A 160 0.97 14.22 15.40
N ASN A 161 0.21 15.23 15.86
CA ASN A 161 0.71 16.20 16.84
C ASN A 161 1.02 15.54 18.19
N GLU A 162 0.15 14.64 18.66
CA GLU A 162 0.34 13.89 19.90
C GLU A 162 1.60 13.01 19.87
N LEU A 163 1.77 12.24 18.80
CA LEU A 163 2.92 11.33 18.67
C LEU A 163 4.21 12.12 18.45
N LYS A 164 4.16 13.21 17.68
CA LYS A 164 5.30 14.10 17.50
C LYS A 164 5.78 14.72 18.81
N SER A 165 4.87 15.17 19.69
CA SER A 165 5.26 15.72 21.00
C SER A 165 5.86 14.67 21.94
N LYS A 166 5.52 13.38 21.75
CA LYS A 166 6.11 12.23 22.47
C LYS A 166 7.44 11.73 21.87
N GLY A 167 7.94 12.39 20.82
CA GLY A 167 9.19 12.06 20.14
C GLY A 167 9.07 10.95 19.09
N TYR A 168 7.86 10.57 18.70
CA TYR A 168 7.65 9.67 17.57
C TYR A 168 7.71 10.45 16.26
N ARG A 169 8.10 9.76 15.19
CA ARG A 169 8.01 10.27 13.82
C ARG A 169 7.20 9.33 12.94
N MET A 170 6.48 9.90 11.98
CA MET A 170 5.78 9.09 10.99
C MET A 170 6.78 8.49 10.00
N VAL A 171 6.60 7.21 9.68
CA VAL A 171 7.45 6.44 8.76
C VAL A 171 6.66 5.85 7.60
N HIS A 172 5.33 5.74 7.73
CA HIS A 172 4.43 5.32 6.66
C HIS A 172 3.10 6.06 6.77
N VAL A 173 2.51 6.44 5.63
CA VAL A 173 1.17 7.04 5.56
C VAL A 173 0.42 6.54 4.33
N SER A 174 -0.85 6.22 4.50
CA SER A 174 -1.74 5.79 3.43
C SER A 174 -3.04 6.59 3.52
N GLY A 175 -3.43 7.26 2.44
CA GLY A 175 -4.78 7.75 2.23
C GLY A 175 -5.59 6.73 1.43
N TYR A 176 -6.90 6.69 1.67
CA TYR A 176 -7.87 5.88 0.93
C TYR A 176 -9.28 6.46 1.12
N ALA A 177 -10.26 5.97 0.37
CA ALA A 177 -11.64 6.40 0.52
C ALA A 177 -12.46 5.38 1.31
N VAL A 178 -13.39 5.84 2.13
CA VAL A 178 -14.51 5.02 2.60
C VAL A 178 -15.77 5.79 2.29
N GLY A 179 -16.57 5.27 1.36
CA GLY A 179 -17.61 6.06 0.71
C GLY A 179 -17.05 7.33 0.05
N LYS A 180 -17.55 8.51 0.47
CA LYS A 180 -17.14 9.82 -0.06
C LYS A 180 -16.09 10.54 0.78
N GLU A 181 -15.56 9.88 1.81
CA GLU A 181 -14.66 10.49 2.78
C GLU A 181 -13.24 9.93 2.69
N ALA A 182 -12.27 10.80 2.91
CA ALA A 182 -10.89 10.38 3.11
C ALA A 182 -10.74 9.66 4.45
N ARG A 183 -10.00 8.55 4.44
CA ARG A 183 -9.49 7.85 5.61
C ARG A 183 -7.99 7.68 5.49
N PHE A 184 -7.34 7.60 6.63
CA PHE A 184 -5.90 7.53 6.73
C PHE A 184 -5.45 6.42 7.67
N ALA A 185 -4.39 5.75 7.25
CA ALA A 185 -3.61 4.86 8.09
C ALA A 185 -2.16 5.35 8.16
N GLY A 186 -1.50 5.10 9.28
CA GLY A 186 -0.14 5.55 9.53
C GLY A 186 0.63 4.63 10.45
N ILE A 187 1.95 4.67 10.31
CA ILE A 187 2.90 4.01 11.21
C ILE A 187 3.86 5.09 11.71
N TRP A 188 4.12 5.05 13.02
CA TRP A 188 5.04 5.93 13.73
C TRP A 188 6.04 5.11 14.52
N GLU A 189 7.27 5.59 14.57
CA GLU A 189 8.37 4.97 15.31
C GLU A 189 9.07 6.02 16.16
N LYS A 190 9.52 5.61 17.35
CA LYS A 190 10.44 6.38 18.17
C LYS A 190 11.86 5.87 17.90
N ARG A 191 12.62 6.63 17.12
CA ARG A 191 13.98 6.31 16.68
C ARG A 191 14.82 7.57 16.48
N GLU A 192 16.14 7.41 16.45
CA GLU A 192 17.03 8.47 15.94
C GLU A 192 16.62 8.85 14.52
N SER A 193 16.66 10.14 14.21
CA SER A 193 16.12 10.64 12.96
C SER A 193 16.88 11.85 12.44
N VAL A 194 17.02 11.88 11.12
CA VAL A 194 17.31 13.11 10.38
C VAL A 194 16.10 14.05 10.41
N ALA A 195 16.29 15.29 9.97
CA ALA A 195 15.16 16.21 9.75
C ALA A 195 14.18 15.60 8.73
N TRP A 196 12.89 15.74 8.96
CA TRP A 196 11.85 15.11 8.13
C TRP A 196 10.63 16.00 7.99
N GLU A 197 9.86 15.79 6.93
CA GLU A 197 8.62 16.50 6.65
C GLU A 197 7.54 15.54 6.14
N VAL A 198 6.29 15.79 6.53
CA VAL A 198 5.11 15.07 6.04
C VAL A 198 4.09 16.06 5.50
N ARG A 199 3.51 15.72 4.35
CA ARG A 199 2.38 16.44 3.77
C ARG A 199 1.35 15.45 3.24
N ILE A 200 0.09 15.79 3.41
CA ILE A 200 -1.06 14.93 3.14
C ILE A 200 -2.13 15.78 2.46
N GLY A 201 -2.80 15.22 1.46
CA GLY A 201 -3.87 15.93 0.75
C GLY A 201 -3.35 16.85 -0.35
N LEU A 202 -2.14 16.60 -0.85
CA LEU A 202 -1.58 17.38 -1.95
C LEU A 202 -2.23 16.99 -3.27
N THR A 203 -2.59 17.96 -4.10
CA THR A 203 -2.85 17.70 -5.53
C THR A 203 -1.58 17.26 -6.26
N SER A 204 -1.70 16.77 -7.49
CA SER A 204 -0.55 16.40 -8.32
C SER A 204 0.45 17.55 -8.47
N SER A 205 -0.03 18.77 -8.79
CA SER A 205 0.85 19.94 -8.92
C SER A 205 1.49 20.33 -7.59
N GLN A 206 0.73 20.32 -6.49
CA GLN A 206 1.25 20.62 -5.16
C GLN A 206 2.31 19.60 -4.72
N TYR A 207 2.11 18.31 -4.99
CA TYR A 207 3.11 17.27 -4.72
C TYR A 207 4.41 17.50 -5.51
N GLN A 208 4.30 17.84 -6.80
CA GLN A 208 5.46 18.16 -7.62
C GLN A 208 6.21 19.38 -7.08
N THR A 209 5.51 20.50 -6.87
CA THR A 209 6.11 21.72 -6.31
C THR A 209 6.77 21.46 -4.96
N LYS A 210 6.10 20.73 -4.06
CA LYS A 210 6.64 20.43 -2.75
C LYS A 210 7.90 19.55 -2.84
N THR A 211 7.91 18.57 -3.73
CA THR A 211 9.07 17.70 -3.93
C THR A 211 10.29 18.48 -4.43
N GLU A 212 10.11 19.43 -5.35
CA GLU A 212 11.21 20.29 -5.80
C GLU A 212 11.68 21.26 -4.71
N GLU A 213 10.77 21.82 -3.92
CA GLU A 213 11.11 22.65 -2.75
C GLU A 213 11.94 21.87 -1.73
N MET A 214 11.55 20.62 -1.42
CA MET A 214 12.27 19.72 -0.52
C MET A 214 13.65 19.37 -1.07
N LYS A 215 13.74 19.05 -2.37
CA LYS A 215 15.01 18.78 -3.05
C LYS A 215 15.99 19.94 -2.92
N ALA A 216 15.54 21.19 -3.14
CA ALA A 216 16.36 22.39 -2.98
C ALA A 216 16.88 22.58 -1.54
N LYS A 217 16.18 22.04 -0.54
CA LYS A 217 16.57 22.07 0.89
C LYS A 217 17.41 20.86 1.31
N GLY A 218 17.81 19.99 0.37
CA GLY A 218 18.58 18.77 0.64
C GLY A 218 17.75 17.62 1.22
N PHE A 219 16.43 17.65 1.02
CA PHE A 219 15.55 16.54 1.36
C PHE A 219 15.25 15.67 0.13
N ARG A 220 14.95 14.40 0.38
CA ARG A 220 14.47 13.46 -0.63
C ARG A 220 13.17 12.79 -0.18
N PRO A 221 12.25 12.47 -1.11
CA PRO A 221 11.07 11.69 -0.77
C PRO A 221 11.49 10.27 -0.40
N VAL A 222 10.95 9.74 0.69
CA VAL A 222 11.18 8.36 1.17
C VAL A 222 9.91 7.53 1.16
N GLN A 223 8.76 8.20 1.11
CA GLN A 223 7.45 7.56 0.98
C GLN A 223 6.53 8.45 0.15
N VAL A 224 5.73 7.82 -0.71
CA VAL A 224 4.60 8.46 -1.39
C VAL A 224 3.45 7.46 -1.48
N ASN A 225 2.25 7.93 -1.20
CA ASN A 225 1.00 7.24 -1.44
C ASN A 225 0.07 8.16 -2.22
N GLY A 226 -0.39 7.68 -3.38
CA GLY A 226 -1.49 8.29 -4.11
C GLY A 226 -2.81 7.66 -3.68
N TYR A 227 -3.88 8.45 -3.67
CA TYR A 227 -5.23 8.01 -3.36
C TYR A 227 -6.25 8.91 -4.04
N ALA A 228 -7.49 8.44 -4.19
CA ALA A 228 -8.57 9.26 -4.71
C ALA A 228 -9.76 9.30 -3.77
N VAL A 229 -10.38 10.47 -3.69
CA VAL A 229 -11.62 10.72 -2.93
C VAL A 229 -12.53 11.56 -3.81
N ASN A 230 -13.77 11.12 -4.01
CA ASN A 230 -14.75 11.81 -4.86
C ASN A 230 -14.22 12.13 -6.26
N GLY A 231 -13.56 11.16 -6.91
CA GLY A 231 -12.98 11.31 -8.25
C GLY A 231 -11.76 12.23 -8.33
N LYS A 232 -11.30 12.82 -7.23
CA LYS A 232 -10.11 13.67 -7.17
C LYS A 232 -8.92 12.91 -6.60
N THR A 233 -7.79 13.01 -7.27
CA THR A 233 -6.53 12.39 -6.86
C THR A 233 -5.75 13.29 -5.91
N TYR A 234 -5.24 12.71 -4.83
CA TYR A 234 -4.40 13.34 -3.84
C TYR A 234 -3.16 12.49 -3.53
N TYR A 235 -2.17 13.12 -2.90
CA TYR A 235 -0.93 12.49 -2.47
C TYR A 235 -0.68 12.76 -0.98
N ALA A 236 -0.16 11.74 -0.32
CA ALA A 236 0.49 11.81 0.98
C ALA A 236 1.96 11.39 0.80
N ALA A 237 2.89 12.11 1.40
CA ALA A 237 4.30 11.84 1.23
C ALA A 237 5.12 12.25 2.45
N ILE A 238 6.27 11.58 2.59
CA ILE A 238 7.27 11.79 3.63
C ILE A 238 8.60 12.09 2.95
N TRP A 239 9.25 13.17 3.40
CA TRP A 239 10.60 13.55 2.97
C TRP A 239 11.57 13.49 4.15
N GLU A 240 12.80 13.11 3.88
CA GLU A 240 13.90 13.08 4.85
C GLU A 240 15.08 13.90 4.33
N LYS A 241 15.77 14.60 5.23
CA LYS A 241 17.00 15.33 4.89
C LYS A 241 18.14 14.35 4.75
N ASP A 242 18.45 14.02 3.50
CA ASP A 242 19.51 13.10 3.13
C ASP A 242 19.91 13.39 1.67
N ASN A 243 21.12 13.92 1.49
CA ASN A 243 21.72 14.23 0.20
C ASN A 243 22.77 13.19 -0.23
N SER A 244 22.93 12.10 0.51
CA SER A 244 23.93 11.07 0.23
C SER A 244 23.48 10.07 -0.85
N VAL A 245 22.17 9.98 -1.10
CA VAL A 245 21.58 9.01 -2.03
C VAL A 245 20.99 9.73 -3.24
N ALA A 246 21.43 9.38 -4.44
CA ALA A 246 20.79 9.88 -5.66
C ALA A 246 19.42 9.21 -5.84
N TRP A 247 18.39 9.98 -6.18
CA TRP A 247 17.01 9.51 -6.23
C TRP A 247 16.23 10.03 -7.44
N GLN A 248 15.18 9.31 -7.80
CA GLN A 248 14.19 9.70 -8.79
C GLN A 248 12.79 9.45 -8.22
N ALA A 249 11.89 10.41 -8.39
CA ALA A 249 10.48 10.25 -8.03
C ALA A 249 9.60 10.59 -9.24
N ARG A 250 8.55 9.80 -9.46
CA ARG A 250 7.55 10.00 -10.51
C ARG A 250 6.16 9.76 -9.95
N HIS A 251 5.16 10.45 -10.50
CA HIS A 251 3.76 10.28 -10.12
C HIS A 251 2.86 10.52 -11.34
N GLY A 252 1.60 10.07 -11.26
CA GLY A 252 0.65 10.21 -12.36
C GLY A 252 0.94 9.28 -13.54
N LEU A 253 1.76 8.23 -13.35
CA LEU A 253 2.16 7.34 -14.43
C LEU A 253 1.02 6.39 -14.80
N THR A 254 0.79 6.17 -16.08
CA THR A 254 0.01 5.01 -16.53
C THR A 254 0.78 3.71 -16.25
N SER A 255 0.09 2.57 -16.31
CA SER A 255 0.74 1.24 -16.22
C SER A 255 1.92 1.10 -17.18
N LYS A 256 1.74 1.50 -18.45
CA LYS A 256 2.78 1.46 -19.48
C LYS A 256 3.95 2.39 -19.16
N ARG A 257 3.66 3.64 -18.79
CA ARG A 257 4.71 4.62 -18.46
C ARG A 257 5.48 4.25 -17.18
N TYR A 258 4.82 3.66 -16.20
CA TYR A 258 5.49 3.10 -15.03
C TYR A 258 6.48 2.02 -15.43
N GLN A 259 6.08 1.06 -16.27
CA GLN A 259 6.98 0.00 -16.73
C GLN A 259 8.17 0.57 -17.53
N GLU A 260 7.94 1.53 -18.42
CA GLU A 260 9.01 2.19 -19.18
C GLU A 260 10.00 2.94 -18.28
N GLU A 261 9.53 3.74 -17.31
CA GLU A 261 10.39 4.45 -16.37
C GLU A 261 11.13 3.47 -15.45
N PHE A 262 10.47 2.40 -15.00
CA PHE A 262 11.08 1.33 -14.22
C PHE A 262 12.25 0.68 -14.97
N ASP A 263 12.04 0.25 -16.22
CA ASP A 263 13.06 -0.42 -17.02
C ASP A 263 14.24 0.53 -17.33
N LYS A 264 13.93 1.79 -17.62
CA LYS A 264 14.93 2.85 -17.84
C LYS A 264 15.77 3.09 -16.60
N LEU A 265 15.14 3.28 -15.44
CA LEU A 265 15.83 3.58 -14.19
C LEU A 265 16.65 2.38 -13.70
N ASN A 266 16.14 1.16 -13.86
CA ASN A 266 16.88 -0.06 -13.57
C ASN A 266 18.19 -0.14 -14.40
N LYS A 267 18.12 0.12 -15.72
CA LYS A 267 19.31 0.19 -16.59
C LYS A 267 20.32 1.27 -16.16
N GLN A 268 19.88 2.30 -15.44
CA GLN A 268 20.73 3.37 -14.90
C GLN A 268 21.27 3.07 -13.49
N GLY A 269 20.98 1.89 -12.94
CA GLY A 269 21.41 1.45 -11.61
C GLY A 269 20.50 1.91 -10.46
N TYR A 270 19.31 2.43 -10.75
CA TYR A 270 18.34 2.79 -9.72
C TYR A 270 17.48 1.59 -9.33
N THR A 271 17.19 1.49 -8.03
CA THR A 271 16.34 0.47 -7.41
C THR A 271 15.10 1.13 -6.83
N PRO A 272 13.88 0.64 -7.10
CA PRO A 272 12.66 1.16 -6.49
C PRO A 272 12.66 0.88 -4.99
N ILE A 273 12.19 1.86 -4.24
CA ILE A 273 11.93 1.73 -2.80
C ILE A 273 10.43 1.87 -2.47
N VAL A 274 9.66 2.50 -3.35
CA VAL A 274 8.22 2.74 -3.20
C VAL A 274 7.53 2.56 -4.54
N VAL A 275 6.37 1.90 -4.52
CA VAL A 275 5.39 1.88 -5.62
C VAL A 275 3.99 1.96 -5.04
N SER A 276 3.26 3.03 -5.37
CA SER A 276 1.86 3.25 -5.00
C SER A 276 1.01 3.19 -6.25
N GLY A 277 0.14 2.20 -6.36
CA GLY A 277 -0.97 2.24 -7.32
C GLY A 277 -2.16 2.97 -6.69
N TYR A 278 -2.97 3.64 -7.50
CA TYR A 278 -4.17 4.31 -7.04
C TYR A 278 -5.16 4.57 -8.19
N PRO A 279 -6.48 4.59 -7.89
CA PRO A 279 -7.48 5.02 -8.86
C PRO A 279 -7.35 6.52 -9.16
N SER A 280 -7.65 6.91 -10.39
CA SER A 280 -7.62 8.29 -10.88
C SER A 280 -8.64 8.42 -12.02
N GLY A 281 -9.88 8.78 -11.68
CA GLY A 281 -11.02 8.60 -12.58
C GLY A 281 -11.22 7.11 -12.90
N ASP A 282 -11.52 6.79 -14.16
CA ASP A 282 -11.75 5.41 -14.64
C ASP A 282 -10.46 4.62 -14.93
N ALA A 283 -9.32 5.09 -14.44
CA ALA A 283 -8.04 4.48 -14.72
C ALA A 283 -7.15 4.39 -13.47
N VAL A 284 -6.24 3.42 -13.49
CA VAL A 284 -5.16 3.34 -12.50
C VAL A 284 -3.99 4.24 -12.89
N ARG A 285 -3.39 4.87 -11.88
CA ARG A 285 -2.11 5.56 -11.98
C ARG A 285 -1.13 5.07 -10.92
N TYR A 286 0.15 5.35 -11.15
CA TYR A 286 1.24 4.95 -10.28
C TYR A 286 2.11 6.13 -9.87
N ALA A 287 2.57 6.10 -8.63
CA ALA A 287 3.64 6.93 -8.11
C ALA A 287 4.73 6.03 -7.55
N ALA A 288 5.99 6.39 -7.73
CA ALA A 288 7.11 5.57 -7.31
C ALA A 288 8.36 6.41 -7.04
N ILE A 289 9.20 5.85 -6.18
CA ILE A 289 10.49 6.42 -5.79
C ILE A 289 11.55 5.36 -6.02
N TRP A 290 12.65 5.76 -6.66
CA TRP A 290 13.84 4.96 -6.86
C TRP A 290 15.06 5.64 -6.26
N GLU A 291 16.01 4.84 -5.80
CA GLU A 291 17.29 5.26 -5.25
C GLU A 291 18.42 4.56 -5.98
N LYS A 292 19.55 5.24 -6.12
CA LYS A 292 20.81 4.66 -6.61
C LYS A 292 21.72 4.51 -5.41
N LYS A 293 22.00 3.26 -5.04
CA LYS A 293 22.92 2.87 -3.97
C LYS A 293 24.14 2.20 -4.56
#